data_AF-I4EDY2-F1
#
_entry.id   AF-I4EDY2-F1
#
_cell.length_a   1.000
_cell.length_b   1.000
_cell.length_c   1.000
_cell.angle_alpha   90.00
_cell.angle_beta   90.00
_cell.angle_gamma   90.00
#
_symmetry.space_group_name_H-M   'P 1'
#
loop_
_entity.id
_entity.type
_entity.pdbx_description
1 polymer ?
#
loop_
_entity_poly.entity_id
_entity_poly.type
_entity_poly.pdbx_seq_one_letter_code
_entity_poly.pdbx_strand_id
1 'polypeptide(L)'
;MPFFRRQRRATEENAEPTTASIREQRAVEWSGCFEGPSNPEDYRQAFLRQSPLPWEIVQATQRDLLRLLVGRVPADLGVPAVFGLTVLFSEHPKPDEAAFAILATIVNDLPPATAHALMTTLADTWRAAQQWPYDERRQRIADQVTRTVHHLEATSGEGSETLRYIAQQIGDETPRNSYD
;
A
#
# COMPACT_ATOMS: atom_id res chain seq x y z
N MET A 1 60.29 -15.66 13.85
CA MET A 1 59.25 -16.59 13.38
C MET A 1 57.89 -15.93 13.51
N PRO A 2 57.31 -15.33 12.44
CA PRO A 2 56.04 -14.61 12.52
C PRO A 2 54.96 -15.29 11.66
N PHE A 3 54.06 -16.11 12.22
CA PHE A 3 52.93 -16.65 11.45
C PHE A 3 51.72 -17.04 12.32
N PHE A 4 51.08 -16.08 12.99
CA PHE A 4 49.70 -16.28 13.49
C PHE A 4 48.91 -14.97 13.44
N ARG A 5 48.64 -14.48 12.23
CA ARG A 5 47.71 -13.37 12.02
C ARG A 5 46.90 -13.58 10.73
N ARG A 6 46.27 -14.74 10.61
CA ARG A 6 45.43 -15.09 9.45
C ARG A 6 44.38 -16.15 9.82
N GLN A 7 43.51 -15.85 10.78
CA GLN A 7 42.36 -16.72 11.07
C GLN A 7 41.12 -15.98 11.60
N ARG A 8 41.06 -14.65 11.44
CA ARG A 8 39.93 -13.83 11.90
C ARG A 8 39.20 -13.11 10.76
N ARG A 9 39.26 -13.68 9.55
CA ARG A 9 38.63 -13.09 8.34
C ARG A 9 37.73 -14.06 7.57
N ALA A 10 37.50 -15.26 8.07
CA ALA A 10 36.77 -16.31 7.33
C ALA A 10 35.44 -16.72 7.99
N THR A 11 34.97 -16.00 9.02
CA THR A 11 33.74 -16.35 9.76
C THR A 11 32.62 -15.31 9.62
N GLU A 12 32.84 -14.23 8.88
CA GLU A 12 31.83 -13.16 8.68
C GLU A 12 31.07 -13.29 7.35
N GLU A 13 31.47 -14.18 6.45
CA GLU A 13 30.84 -14.32 5.11
C GLU A 13 29.64 -15.28 5.04
N ASN A 14 29.29 -15.99 6.13
CA ASN A 14 28.15 -16.92 6.18
C ASN A 14 27.32 -16.79 7.47
N ALA A 15 27.24 -15.60 8.05
CA ALA A 15 26.31 -15.36 9.14
C ALA A 15 24.89 -15.24 8.54
N GLU A 16 23.98 -16.14 8.93
CA GLU A 16 22.56 -15.99 8.60
C GLU A 16 22.09 -14.59 9.03
N PRO A 17 21.33 -13.88 8.17
CA PRO A 17 20.91 -12.52 8.46
C PRO A 17 20.06 -12.50 9.73
N THR A 18 20.47 -11.68 10.69
CA THR A 18 19.73 -11.46 11.93
C THR A 18 18.38 -10.79 11.65
N THR A 19 17.40 -10.97 12.54
CA THR A 19 16.12 -10.26 12.48
C THR A 19 16.30 -8.73 12.43
N ALA A 20 17.35 -8.20 13.08
CA ALA A 20 17.67 -6.78 13.06
C ALA A 20 18.15 -6.32 11.67
N SER A 21 19.07 -7.06 11.04
CA SER A 21 19.55 -6.74 9.68
C SER A 21 18.45 -6.87 8.62
N ILE A 22 17.51 -7.82 8.77
CA ILE A 22 16.36 -7.94 7.85
C ILE A 22 15.43 -6.72 7.99
N ARG A 23 15.20 -6.24 9.22
CA ARG A 23 14.40 -5.03 9.46
C ARG A 23 15.05 -3.77 8.92
N GLU A 24 16.36 -3.63 9.11
CA GLU A 24 17.12 -2.50 8.60
C GLU A 24 17.13 -2.49 7.07
N GLN A 25 17.37 -3.65 6.44
CA GLN A 25 17.30 -3.79 4.99
C GLN A 25 15.90 -3.45 4.47
N ARG A 26 14.83 -3.96 5.08
CA ARG A 26 13.46 -3.60 4.70
C ARG A 26 13.18 -2.11 4.89
N ALA A 27 13.72 -1.46 5.91
CA ALA A 27 13.56 -0.03 6.12
C ALA A 27 14.28 0.80 5.03
N VAL A 28 15.46 0.36 4.57
CA VAL A 28 16.19 0.96 3.46
C VAL A 28 15.44 0.76 2.13
N GLU A 29 14.94 -0.44 1.87
CA GLU A 29 14.13 -0.71 0.67
C GLU A 29 12.84 0.11 0.69
N TRP A 30 12.21 0.25 1.86
CA TRP A 30 11.02 1.06 2.05
C TRP A 30 11.28 2.53 1.74
N SER A 31 12.36 3.11 2.29
CA SER A 31 12.69 4.51 2.03
C SER A 31 13.03 4.77 0.56
N GLY A 32 13.70 3.83 -0.11
CA GLY A 32 13.98 3.93 -1.55
C GLY A 32 12.74 3.79 -2.44
N CYS A 33 11.70 3.08 -2.00
CA CYS A 33 10.44 2.97 -2.73
C CYS A 33 9.51 4.17 -2.48
N PHE A 34 9.55 4.77 -1.30
CA PHE A 34 8.59 5.78 -0.85
C PHE A 34 9.28 7.11 -0.53
N GLU A 35 9.94 7.69 -1.53
CA GLU A 35 10.59 8.99 -1.41
C GLU A 35 9.58 10.15 -1.51
N GLY A 36 9.65 11.11 -0.59
CA GLY A 36 8.89 12.36 -0.66
C GLY A 36 8.29 12.85 0.67
N PRO A 37 7.54 13.96 0.62
CA PRO A 37 6.94 14.59 1.80
C PRO A 37 5.86 13.68 2.40
N SER A 38 6.06 13.22 3.63
CA SER A 38 5.20 12.24 4.32
C SER A 38 4.73 12.70 5.70
N ASN A 39 5.00 13.94 6.10
CA ASN A 39 4.65 14.44 7.43
C ASN A 39 3.14 14.75 7.55
N PRO A 40 2.59 14.92 8.76
CA PRO A 40 1.15 15.18 8.94
C PRO A 40 0.61 16.40 8.19
N GLU A 41 1.39 17.47 8.08
CA GLU A 41 0.98 18.69 7.38
C GLU A 41 0.96 18.45 5.86
N ASP A 42 1.89 17.68 5.32
CA ASP A 42 1.88 17.28 3.91
C ASP A 42 0.59 16.51 3.57
N TYR A 43 0.20 15.58 4.43
CA TYR A 43 -1.06 14.84 4.31
C TYR A 43 -2.27 15.78 4.34
N ARG A 44 -2.30 16.71 5.30
CA ARG A 44 -3.37 17.72 5.39
C ARG A 44 -3.48 18.51 4.09
N GLN A 45 -2.37 19.05 3.59
CA GLN A 45 -2.35 19.83 2.35
C GLN A 45 -2.79 18.99 1.15
N ALA A 46 -2.33 17.75 1.03
CA ALA A 46 -2.72 16.85 -0.05
C ALA A 46 -4.22 16.47 -0.01
N PHE A 47 -4.80 16.31 1.19
CA PHE A 47 -6.23 16.08 1.36
C PHE A 47 -7.08 17.30 0.96
N LEU A 48 -6.70 18.49 1.42
CA LEU A 48 -7.42 19.73 1.12
C LEU A 48 -7.40 20.09 -0.37
N ARG A 49 -6.42 19.60 -1.14
CA ARG A 49 -6.42 19.71 -2.60
C ARG A 49 -7.49 18.88 -3.29
N GLN A 50 -7.96 17.80 -2.66
CA GLN A 50 -8.83 16.79 -3.28
C GLN A 50 -10.23 16.73 -2.67
N SER A 51 -10.40 17.25 -1.46
CA SER A 51 -11.67 17.24 -0.75
C SER A 51 -12.01 18.62 -0.20
N PRO A 52 -13.27 19.08 -0.33
CA PRO A 52 -13.73 20.31 0.28
C PRO A 52 -14.01 20.15 1.79
N LEU A 53 -13.85 18.94 2.35
CA LEU A 53 -14.13 18.69 3.76
C LEU A 53 -13.07 19.33 4.67
N PRO A 54 -13.48 19.90 5.82
CA PRO A 54 -12.56 20.34 6.86
C PRO A 54 -11.62 19.20 7.28
N TRP A 55 -10.35 19.53 7.46
CA TRP A 55 -9.31 18.57 7.82
C TRP A 55 -9.62 17.84 9.13
N GLU A 56 -10.22 18.52 10.10
CA GLU A 56 -10.55 17.98 11.41
C GLU A 56 -11.54 16.82 11.30
N ILE A 57 -12.48 16.89 10.35
CA ILE A 57 -13.43 15.81 10.07
C ILE A 57 -12.70 14.65 9.40
N VAL A 58 -11.89 14.93 8.38
CA VAL A 58 -11.09 13.90 7.68
C VAL A 58 -10.16 13.18 8.63
N GLN A 59 -9.46 13.91 9.50
CA GLN A 59 -8.54 13.36 10.48
C GLN A 59 -9.26 12.48 11.50
N ALA A 60 -10.46 12.87 11.94
CA ALA A 60 -11.26 12.07 12.87
C ALA A 60 -11.74 10.76 12.22
N THR A 61 -12.22 10.83 10.98
CA THR A 61 -12.77 9.67 10.26
C THR A 61 -11.68 8.72 9.75
N GLN A 62 -10.57 9.26 9.24
CA GLN A 62 -9.51 8.49 8.60
C GLN A 62 -8.28 8.28 9.50
N ARG A 63 -8.43 8.49 10.81
CA ARG A 63 -7.32 8.50 11.77
C ARG A 63 -6.44 7.25 11.67
N ASP A 64 -7.07 6.09 11.57
CA ASP A 64 -6.35 4.82 11.63
C ASP A 64 -5.65 4.51 10.29
N LEU A 65 -6.21 4.92 9.14
CA LEU A 65 -5.49 4.87 7.86
C LEU A 65 -4.29 5.84 7.85
N LEU A 66 -4.49 7.07 8.33
CA LEU A 66 -3.42 8.07 8.40
C LEU A 66 -2.25 7.59 9.27
N ARG A 67 -2.53 6.89 10.36
CA ARG A 67 -1.48 6.31 11.23
C ARG A 67 -0.62 5.26 10.53
N LEU A 68 -1.16 4.56 9.53
CA LEU A 68 -0.39 3.59 8.74
C LEU A 68 0.54 4.26 7.73
N LEU A 69 0.20 5.47 7.29
CA LEU A 69 0.84 6.13 6.14
C LEU A 69 1.77 7.27 6.51
N VAL A 70 1.39 8.11 7.48
CA VAL A 70 2.15 9.29 7.86
C VAL A 70 3.54 8.88 8.36
N GLY A 71 4.56 9.53 7.81
CA GLY A 71 5.97 9.24 8.06
C GLY A 71 6.52 8.01 7.33
N ARG A 72 5.69 7.30 6.55
CA ARG A 72 6.07 6.06 5.84
C ARG A 72 5.84 6.13 4.33
N VAL A 73 4.80 6.83 3.90
CA VAL A 73 4.39 6.95 2.49
C VAL A 73 4.23 8.43 2.15
N PRO A 74 4.72 8.92 1.01
CA PRO A 74 4.54 10.31 0.61
C PRO A 74 3.06 10.67 0.46
N ALA A 75 2.67 11.86 0.94
CA ALA A 75 1.29 12.32 0.99
C ALA A 75 0.62 12.34 -0.39
N ASP A 76 1.37 12.71 -1.44
CA ASP A 76 0.86 12.74 -2.81
C ASP A 76 0.52 11.35 -3.37
N LEU A 77 1.01 10.29 -2.74
CA LEU A 77 0.66 8.90 -3.05
C LEU A 77 -0.38 8.36 -2.07
N GLY A 78 -0.16 8.56 -0.77
CA GLY A 78 -1.00 8.02 0.30
C GLY A 78 -2.43 8.57 0.29
N VAL A 79 -2.60 9.89 0.12
CA VAL A 79 -3.94 10.51 0.09
C VAL A 79 -4.82 9.98 -1.05
N PRO A 80 -4.40 10.01 -2.33
CA PRO A 80 -5.23 9.46 -3.40
C PRO A 80 -5.44 7.94 -3.26
N ALA A 81 -4.49 7.20 -2.71
CA ALA A 81 -4.70 5.77 -2.41
C ALA A 81 -5.79 5.54 -1.36
N VAL A 82 -5.85 6.37 -0.30
CA VAL A 82 -6.95 6.32 0.69
C VAL A 82 -8.30 6.56 0.02
N PHE A 83 -8.43 7.58 -0.84
CA PHE A 83 -9.67 7.82 -1.56
C PHE A 83 -10.06 6.64 -2.47
N GLY A 84 -9.08 6.05 -3.17
CA GLY A 84 -9.29 4.84 -3.97
C GLY A 84 -9.87 3.70 -3.14
N LEU A 85 -9.32 3.43 -1.95
CA LEU A 85 -9.82 2.41 -1.03
C LEU A 85 -11.22 2.73 -0.49
N THR A 86 -11.49 3.99 -0.13
CA THR A 86 -12.82 4.40 0.35
C THR A 86 -13.90 4.16 -0.71
N VAL A 87 -13.60 4.42 -1.99
CA VAL A 87 -14.53 4.13 -3.08
C VAL A 87 -14.66 2.62 -3.32
N LEU A 88 -13.55 1.89 -3.24
CA LEU A 88 -13.54 0.44 -3.49
C LEU A 88 -14.45 -0.31 -2.51
N PHE A 89 -14.35 0.04 -1.23
CA PHE A 89 -15.07 -0.60 -0.13
C PHE A 89 -16.38 0.11 0.25
N SER A 90 -16.88 1.06 -0.56
CA SER A 90 -18.04 1.89 -0.18
C SER A 90 -19.33 1.12 0.06
N GLU A 91 -19.47 -0.08 -0.50
CA GLU A 91 -20.63 -0.96 -0.32
C GLU A 91 -20.36 -2.13 0.65
N HIS A 92 -19.15 -2.24 1.20
CA HIS A 92 -18.86 -3.22 2.24
C HIS A 92 -19.73 -2.96 3.47
N PRO A 93 -20.20 -3.98 4.22
CA PRO A 93 -20.91 -3.79 5.48
C PRO A 93 -20.13 -2.98 6.52
N LYS A 94 -18.80 -2.94 6.38
CA LYS A 94 -17.88 -2.22 7.25
C LYS A 94 -16.76 -1.54 6.45
N PRO A 95 -17.04 -0.44 5.74
CA PRO A 95 -16.13 0.13 4.74
C PRO A 95 -14.78 0.54 5.33
N ASP A 96 -14.78 1.20 6.49
CA ASP A 96 -13.56 1.69 7.13
C ASP A 96 -12.69 0.54 7.66
N GLU A 97 -13.29 -0.52 8.23
CA GLU A 97 -12.56 -1.71 8.70
C GLU A 97 -11.90 -2.44 7.52
N ALA A 98 -12.59 -2.58 6.40
CA ALA A 98 -12.05 -3.24 5.21
C ALA A 98 -10.92 -2.42 4.56
N ALA A 99 -11.12 -1.12 4.37
CA ALA A 99 -10.08 -0.23 3.85
C ALA A 99 -8.83 -0.24 4.75
N PHE A 100 -9.02 -0.26 6.07
CA PHE A 100 -7.92 -0.36 7.03
C PHE A 100 -7.19 -1.70 6.94
N ALA A 101 -7.93 -2.82 6.92
CA ALA A 101 -7.33 -4.15 6.83
C ALA A 101 -6.48 -4.28 5.56
N ILE A 102 -6.99 -3.81 4.42
CA ILE A 102 -6.27 -3.85 3.15
C ILE A 102 -5.05 -2.94 3.17
N LEU A 103 -5.19 -1.70 3.64
CA LEU A 103 -4.04 -0.81 3.72
C LEU A 103 -2.95 -1.34 4.65
N ALA A 104 -3.34 -1.91 5.80
CA ALA A 104 -2.41 -2.54 6.73
C ALA A 104 -1.69 -3.72 6.07
N THR A 105 -2.42 -4.56 5.33
CA THR A 105 -1.85 -5.69 4.57
C THR A 105 -0.84 -5.20 3.53
N ILE A 106 -1.20 -4.17 2.76
CA ILE A 106 -0.32 -3.59 1.75
C ILE A 106 0.96 -3.04 2.39
N VAL A 107 0.83 -2.31 3.49
CA VAL A 107 1.93 -1.54 4.08
C VAL A 107 2.83 -2.39 4.98
N ASN A 108 2.33 -3.49 5.56
CA ASN A 108 3.08 -4.28 6.52
C ASN A 108 3.48 -5.67 5.99
N ASP A 109 2.70 -6.26 5.07
CA ASP A 109 2.86 -7.67 4.69
C ASP A 109 3.37 -7.86 3.26
N LEU A 110 3.34 -6.82 2.42
CA LEU A 110 3.93 -6.87 1.07
C LEU A 110 5.40 -6.43 1.07
N PRO A 111 6.23 -6.99 0.16
CA PRO A 111 7.53 -6.43 -0.15
C PRO A 111 7.41 -4.94 -0.57
N PRO A 112 8.39 -4.07 -0.24
CA PRO A 112 8.28 -2.64 -0.46
C PRO A 112 7.97 -2.23 -1.91
N ALA A 113 8.60 -2.89 -2.90
CA ALA A 113 8.35 -2.63 -4.31
C ALA A 113 6.93 -3.02 -4.74
N THR A 114 6.42 -4.15 -4.24
CA THR A 114 5.05 -4.61 -4.49
C THR A 114 4.03 -3.70 -3.83
N ALA A 115 4.28 -3.28 -2.58
CA ALA A 115 3.46 -2.30 -1.87
C ALA A 115 3.40 -0.97 -2.64
N HIS A 116 4.56 -0.49 -3.12
CA HIS A 116 4.65 0.74 -3.89
C HIS A 116 3.86 0.66 -5.20
N ALA A 117 3.99 -0.44 -5.95
CA ALA A 117 3.25 -0.65 -7.19
C ALA A 117 1.72 -0.63 -6.95
N LEU A 118 1.26 -1.28 -5.88
CA LEU A 118 -0.16 -1.33 -5.55
C LEU A 118 -0.69 0.03 -5.05
N MET A 119 0.07 0.74 -4.21
CA MET A 119 -0.27 2.10 -3.77
C MET A 119 -0.32 3.09 -4.95
N THR A 120 0.62 2.96 -5.89
CA THR A 120 0.65 3.77 -7.12
C THR A 120 -0.57 3.50 -7.97
N THR A 121 -0.95 2.23 -8.12
CA THR A 121 -2.15 1.84 -8.86
C THR A 121 -3.40 2.40 -8.21
N LEU A 122 -3.55 2.31 -6.89
CA LEU A 122 -4.67 2.90 -6.16
C LEU A 122 -4.75 4.43 -6.36
N ALA A 123 -3.61 5.11 -6.29
CA ALA A 123 -3.54 6.55 -6.49
C ALA A 123 -3.90 6.96 -7.93
N ASP A 124 -3.36 6.27 -8.93
CA ASP A 124 -3.58 6.57 -10.34
C ASP A 124 -5.01 6.25 -10.77
N THR A 125 -5.56 5.13 -10.29
CA THR A 125 -6.95 4.77 -10.55
C THR A 125 -7.91 5.77 -9.92
N TRP A 126 -7.66 6.23 -8.69
CA TRP A 126 -8.44 7.31 -8.10
C TRP A 126 -8.38 8.59 -8.93
N ARG A 127 -7.18 9.03 -9.34
CA ARG A 127 -7.02 10.24 -10.18
C ARG A 127 -7.79 10.11 -11.49
N ALA A 128 -7.73 8.95 -12.13
CA ALA A 128 -8.49 8.67 -13.34
C ALA A 128 -10.01 8.65 -13.08
N ALA A 129 -10.43 8.10 -11.94
CA ALA A 129 -11.84 7.99 -11.56
C ALA A 129 -12.53 9.35 -11.39
N GLN A 130 -11.80 10.43 -11.12
CA GLN A 130 -12.37 11.78 -11.08
C GLN A 130 -13.04 12.19 -12.40
N GLN A 131 -12.62 11.58 -13.53
CA GLN A 131 -13.16 11.84 -14.86
C GLN A 131 -14.28 10.86 -15.26
N TRP A 132 -14.50 9.80 -14.49
CA TRP A 132 -15.50 8.77 -14.80
C TRP A 132 -16.87 9.10 -14.19
N PRO A 133 -17.97 8.59 -14.79
CA PRO A 133 -19.30 8.60 -14.18
C PRO A 133 -19.26 7.99 -12.79
N TYR A 134 -19.96 8.61 -11.83
CA TYR A 134 -19.87 8.27 -10.41
C TYR A 134 -20.20 6.79 -10.12
N ASP A 135 -21.23 6.27 -10.80
CA ASP A 135 -21.72 4.90 -10.74
C ASP A 135 -20.73 3.87 -11.30
N GLU A 136 -19.82 4.27 -12.19
CA GLU A 136 -18.81 3.37 -12.76
C GLU A 136 -17.48 3.36 -11.99
N ARG A 137 -17.25 4.34 -11.11
CA ARG A 137 -15.93 4.55 -10.48
C ARG A 137 -15.44 3.33 -9.73
N ARG A 138 -16.30 2.77 -8.87
CA ARG A 138 -15.97 1.62 -8.04
C ARG A 138 -15.56 0.42 -8.89
N GLN A 139 -16.39 0.05 -9.87
CA GLN A 139 -16.11 -1.07 -10.76
C GLN A 139 -14.78 -0.90 -11.49
N ARG A 140 -14.53 0.27 -12.08
CA ARG A 140 -13.31 0.53 -12.85
C ARG A 140 -12.05 0.53 -11.98
N ILE A 141 -12.13 1.07 -10.75
CA ILE A 141 -11.04 0.98 -9.77
C ILE A 141 -10.80 -0.50 -9.43
N ALA A 142 -11.85 -1.26 -9.11
CA ALA A 142 -11.76 -2.68 -8.78
C ALA A 142 -11.09 -3.49 -9.89
N ASP A 143 -11.49 -3.29 -11.15
CA ASP A 143 -10.93 -3.99 -12.31
C ASP A 143 -9.43 -3.69 -12.49
N GLN A 144 -9.04 -2.42 -12.37
CA GLN A 144 -7.65 -2.03 -12.56
C GLN A 144 -6.74 -2.53 -11.41
N VAL A 145 -7.22 -2.43 -10.18
CA VAL A 145 -6.48 -2.93 -9.01
C VAL A 145 -6.37 -4.45 -9.08
N THR A 146 -7.45 -5.18 -9.37
CA THR A 146 -7.45 -6.63 -9.53
C THR A 146 -6.48 -7.09 -10.62
N ARG A 147 -6.48 -6.45 -11.80
CA ARG A 147 -5.52 -6.75 -12.87
C ARG A 147 -4.08 -6.56 -12.42
N THR A 148 -3.80 -5.50 -11.67
CA THR A 148 -2.46 -5.23 -11.15
C THR A 148 -2.05 -6.27 -10.12
N VAL A 149 -2.94 -6.64 -9.20
CA VAL A 149 -2.67 -7.67 -8.20
C VAL A 149 -2.36 -9.01 -8.86
N HIS A 150 -3.12 -9.43 -9.87
CA HIS A 150 -2.82 -10.66 -10.61
C HIS A 150 -1.49 -10.59 -11.38
N HIS A 151 -1.17 -9.44 -11.97
CA HIS A 151 0.12 -9.25 -12.62
C HIS A 151 1.28 -9.33 -11.62
N LEU A 152 1.15 -8.70 -10.46
CA LEU A 152 2.13 -8.77 -9.38
C LEU A 152 2.23 -10.19 -8.82
N GLU A 153 1.14 -10.93 -8.68
CA GLU A 153 1.14 -12.33 -8.23
C GLU A 153 1.91 -13.22 -9.22
N ALA A 154 1.71 -13.02 -10.53
CA ALA A 154 2.38 -13.79 -11.57
C ALA A 154 3.89 -13.48 -11.70
N THR A 155 4.32 -12.28 -11.27
CA THR A 155 5.70 -11.80 -11.43
C THR A 155 6.50 -11.79 -10.14
N SER A 156 5.83 -11.80 -8.98
CA SER A 156 6.46 -11.78 -7.66
C SER A 156 6.50 -13.18 -7.06
N GLY A 157 7.70 -13.67 -6.74
CA GLY A 157 7.85 -14.93 -5.99
C GLY A 157 7.50 -14.79 -4.49
N GLU A 158 7.72 -13.61 -3.91
CA GLU A 158 7.44 -13.29 -2.50
C GLU A 158 6.13 -12.49 -2.36
N GLY A 159 5.31 -12.81 -1.36
CA GLY A 159 4.04 -12.11 -1.10
C GLY A 159 2.84 -12.56 -1.94
N SER A 160 2.95 -13.66 -2.70
CA SER A 160 1.87 -14.20 -3.54
C SER A 160 0.59 -14.52 -2.74
N GLU A 161 0.70 -15.10 -1.55
CA GLU A 161 -0.47 -15.38 -0.70
C GLU A 161 -1.17 -14.10 -0.23
N THR A 162 -0.39 -13.08 0.16
CA THR A 162 -0.88 -11.75 0.53
C THR A 162 -1.61 -11.08 -0.65
N LEU A 163 -1.04 -11.16 -1.85
CA LEU A 163 -1.68 -10.64 -3.07
C LEU A 163 -2.98 -11.38 -3.39
N ARG A 164 -3.01 -12.70 -3.22
CA ARG A 164 -4.23 -13.49 -3.40
C ARG A 164 -5.33 -13.10 -2.41
N TYR A 165 -4.97 -12.88 -1.15
CA TYR A 165 -5.88 -12.36 -0.13
C TYR A 165 -6.45 -11.00 -0.54
N ILE A 166 -5.60 -10.07 -0.98
CA ILE A 166 -6.03 -8.75 -1.45
C ILE A 166 -6.98 -8.89 -2.66
N ALA A 167 -6.64 -9.72 -3.65
CA ALA A 167 -7.49 -9.97 -4.82
C ALA A 167 -8.86 -10.53 -4.41
N GLN A 168 -8.90 -11.44 -3.44
CA GLN A 168 -10.15 -12.00 -2.95
C GLN A 168 -11.02 -10.94 -2.27
N GLN A 169 -10.44 -10.11 -1.40
CA GLN A 169 -11.19 -9.04 -0.72
C GLN A 169 -11.73 -8.00 -1.71
N ILE A 170 -11.00 -7.71 -2.79
CA ILE A 170 -11.47 -6.80 -3.85
C ILE A 170 -12.54 -7.50 -4.72
N GLY A 171 -12.38 -8.80 -5.00
CA GLY A 171 -13.29 -9.59 -5.82
C GLY A 171 -14.65 -9.82 -5.15
N ASP A 172 -14.67 -10.12 -3.85
CA ASP A 172 -15.89 -10.36 -3.05
C ASP A 172 -16.74 -9.08 -2.91
N GLU A 173 -16.12 -7.90 -3.05
CA GLU A 173 -16.79 -6.60 -3.10
C GLU A 173 -17.49 -6.35 -4.43
N THR A 174 -16.96 -6.88 -5.52
CA THR A 174 -17.50 -6.61 -6.86
C THR A 174 -18.74 -7.48 -7.07
N PRO A 175 -19.96 -6.92 -7.22
CA PRO A 175 -21.12 -7.75 -7.54
C PRO A 175 -20.83 -8.48 -8.86
N ARG A 176 -20.82 -9.81 -8.82
CA ARG A 176 -20.89 -10.60 -10.05
C ARG A 176 -22.19 -10.19 -10.72
N ASN A 177 -22.11 -9.45 -11.81
CA ASN A 177 -23.24 -9.23 -12.70
C ASN A 177 -23.65 -10.60 -13.26
N SER A 178 -24.45 -11.34 -12.50
CA SER A 178 -25.19 -12.51 -12.96
C SER A 178 -26.41 -12.00 -13.69
N TYR A 179 -26.18 -11.58 -14.93
CA TYR A 179 -27.19 -11.56 -15.98
C TYR A 179 -26.69 -12.49 -17.09
N ASP A 180 -27.01 -13.77 -16.95
CA ASP A 180 -27.26 -14.71 -18.04
C ASP A 180 -28.73 -15.14 -17.93
#